data_AF-A0A967WRM1-F1
#
_entry.id   AF-A0A967WRM1-F1
#
_cell.length_a   1.000
_cell.length_b   1.000
_cell.length_c   1.000
_cell.angle_alpha   90.00
_cell.angle_beta   90.00
_cell.angle_gamma   90.00
#
_symmetry.space_group_name_H-M   'P 1'
#
loop_
_entity.id
_entity.type
_entity.pdbx_description
1 polymer ?
#
loop_
_entity_poly.entity_id
_entity_poly.type
_entity_poly.pdbx_seq_one_letter_code
_entity_poly.pdbx_strand_id
1 'polypeptide(L)'
;ILFEDSDVDWRHFILDPESRVLTIAGAGCGVAAMPASQPASMDVVDSNLAHLSLSALKTLGPRHLSYDDFHQLFGVGRTPRAEMFIASVLRDPHLPEPIQKYWSGRRRPFGRGLYRSGLSNRMTQGLASVCRIDADWICEVAELSADERAARVRHDVLKRLRLPGVRHVASSPLQLLSL
;
A
#
# COMPACT_ATOMS: atom_id res chain seq x y z
N ILE A 1 -14.27 8.47 -8.04
CA ILE A 1 -12.81 8.28 -7.95
C ILE A 1 -12.61 6.82 -7.55
N LEU A 2 -12.22 5.97 -8.49
CA LEU A 2 -11.76 4.61 -8.14
C LEU A 2 -10.26 4.77 -7.83
N PHE A 3 -9.94 4.74 -6.53
CA PHE A 3 -8.58 4.82 -6.03
C PHE A 3 -7.96 3.41 -6.13
N GLU A 4 -6.77 3.28 -6.72
CA GLU A 4 -6.01 2.02 -6.83
C GLU A 4 -6.65 0.90 -7.71
N ASP A 5 -7.40 1.26 -8.76
CA ASP A 5 -7.89 0.30 -9.77
C ASP A 5 -7.00 0.29 -11.00
N SER A 6 -6.18 -0.76 -11.14
CA SER A 6 -5.23 -0.89 -12.26
C SER A 6 -5.91 -1.03 -13.62
N ASP A 7 -7.15 -1.54 -13.70
CA ASP A 7 -7.88 -1.61 -14.98
C ASP A 7 -8.30 -0.21 -15.44
N VAL A 8 -8.63 0.68 -14.51
CA VAL A 8 -8.91 2.08 -14.82
C VAL A 8 -7.63 2.78 -15.23
N ASP A 9 -6.53 2.57 -14.50
CA ASP A 9 -5.22 3.14 -14.83
C ASP A 9 -4.77 2.74 -16.24
N TRP A 10 -4.91 1.47 -16.62
CA TRP A 10 -4.55 0.98 -17.96
C TRP A 10 -5.37 1.63 -19.08
N ARG A 11 -6.67 1.84 -18.86
CA ARG A 11 -7.55 2.49 -19.86
C ARG A 11 -7.18 3.96 -20.11
N HIS A 12 -6.61 4.64 -19.12
CA HIS A 12 -6.36 6.09 -19.20
C HIS A 12 -4.90 6.44 -19.42
N PHE A 13 -3.96 5.71 -18.81
CA PHE A 13 -2.53 5.96 -18.99
C PHE A 13 -1.99 5.40 -20.29
N ILE A 14 -2.61 4.31 -20.81
CA ILE A 14 -2.23 3.70 -22.10
C ILE A 14 -0.71 3.47 -22.17
N LEU A 15 -0.17 2.90 -21.10
CA LEU A 15 1.27 2.63 -21.00
C LEU A 15 1.67 1.59 -22.04
N ASP A 16 2.79 1.84 -22.70
CA ASP A 16 3.36 1.01 -23.75
C ASP A 16 4.89 0.93 -23.64
N PRO A 17 5.58 0.12 -24.46
CA PRO A 17 7.04 0.02 -24.41
C PRO A 17 7.82 1.28 -24.80
N GLU A 18 7.19 2.35 -25.30
CA GLU A 18 7.83 3.65 -25.54
C GLU A 18 7.70 4.60 -24.34
N SER A 19 6.81 4.27 -23.40
CA SER A 19 6.47 5.09 -22.24
C SER A 19 7.62 5.20 -21.23
N ARG A 20 7.84 6.42 -20.73
CA ARG A 20 8.75 6.71 -19.62
C ARG A 20 7.94 7.27 -18.45
N VAL A 21 7.86 6.53 -17.36
CA VAL A 21 6.94 6.81 -16.26
C VAL A 21 7.68 7.43 -15.09
N LEU A 22 7.21 8.59 -14.60
CA LEU A 22 7.57 9.12 -13.28
C LEU A 22 6.35 9.00 -12.37
N THR A 23 6.48 8.32 -11.23
CA THR A 23 5.36 8.10 -10.31
C THR A 23 5.78 8.13 -8.85
N ILE A 24 4.85 8.51 -7.98
CA ILE A 24 5.01 8.43 -6.53
C ILE A 24 4.72 6.98 -6.10
N ALA A 25 5.54 6.42 -5.21
CA ALA A 25 5.46 5.01 -4.84
C ALA A 25 4.15 4.66 -4.12
N GLY A 26 3.74 5.46 -3.13
CA GLY A 26 2.53 5.21 -2.34
C GLY A 26 2.54 3.81 -1.69
N ALA A 27 3.69 3.41 -1.14
CA ALA A 27 3.94 2.04 -0.65
C ALA A 27 3.74 0.90 -1.71
N GLY A 28 3.69 1.26 -2.98
CA GLY A 28 3.69 0.37 -4.13
C GLY A 28 2.32 -0.16 -4.53
N CYS A 29 1.22 0.50 -4.15
CA CYS A 29 -0.12 0.04 -4.49
C CYS A 29 -0.41 0.12 -6.00
N GLY A 30 -0.28 1.29 -6.62
CA GLY A 30 -0.45 1.44 -8.07
C GLY A 30 0.78 1.01 -8.89
N VAL A 31 1.98 1.33 -8.39
CA VAL A 31 3.25 1.09 -9.11
C VAL A 31 3.52 -0.40 -9.36
N ALA A 32 3.02 -1.30 -8.52
CA ALA A 32 3.26 -2.73 -8.68
C ALA A 32 2.61 -3.33 -9.94
N ALA A 33 1.53 -2.72 -10.46
CA ALA A 33 0.83 -3.20 -11.65
C ALA A 33 1.40 -2.67 -12.97
N MET A 34 2.01 -1.48 -12.95
CA MET A 34 2.53 -0.80 -14.15
C MET A 34 3.59 -1.61 -14.94
N PRO A 35 4.47 -2.43 -14.34
CA PRO A 35 5.41 -3.28 -15.09
C PRO A 35 4.75 -4.26 -16.06
N ALA A 36 3.47 -4.61 -15.85
CA ALA A 36 2.73 -5.47 -16.76
C ALA A 36 2.61 -4.87 -18.17
N SER A 37 2.61 -3.53 -18.27
CA SER A 37 2.58 -2.79 -19.55
C SER A 37 3.97 -2.65 -20.21
N GLN A 38 5.03 -3.14 -19.56
CA GLN A 38 6.42 -3.12 -20.06
C GLN A 38 6.92 -1.74 -20.54
N PRO A 39 6.77 -0.66 -19.76
CA PRO A 39 7.28 0.65 -20.15
C PRO A 39 8.79 0.67 -20.36
N ALA A 40 9.29 1.59 -21.18
CA ALA A 40 10.71 1.79 -21.43
C ALA A 40 11.50 2.06 -20.14
N SER A 41 10.94 2.88 -19.25
CA SER A 41 11.54 3.17 -17.94
C SER A 41 10.50 3.58 -16.91
N MET A 42 10.82 3.36 -15.63
CA MET A 42 10.03 3.82 -14.50
C MET A 42 10.92 4.44 -13.43
N ASP A 43 10.71 5.71 -13.16
CA ASP A 43 11.29 6.44 -12.03
C ASP A 43 10.25 6.54 -10.91
N VAL A 44 10.54 5.89 -9.79
CA VAL A 44 9.62 5.80 -8.66
C VAL A 44 10.20 6.60 -7.49
N VAL A 45 9.44 7.60 -7.02
CA VAL A 45 9.89 8.51 -5.96
C VAL A 45 9.02 8.40 -4.72
N ASP A 46 9.65 8.51 -3.55
CA ASP A 46 8.99 8.60 -2.26
C ASP A 46 9.95 9.25 -1.25
N SER A 47 9.41 10.00 -0.29
CA SER A 47 10.20 10.52 0.83
C SER A 47 10.60 9.43 1.84
N ASN A 48 9.88 8.30 1.84
CA ASN A 48 10.06 7.22 2.79
C ASN A 48 10.77 6.02 2.13
N LEU A 49 12.01 5.76 2.56
CA LEU A 49 12.79 4.63 2.07
C LEU A 49 12.09 3.28 2.29
N ALA A 50 11.27 3.13 3.34
CA ALA A 50 10.51 1.91 3.56
C ALA A 50 9.47 1.67 2.46
N HIS A 51 8.83 2.73 1.97
CA HIS A 51 7.84 2.65 0.88
C HIS A 51 8.51 2.31 -0.45
N LEU A 52 9.64 2.98 -0.78
CA LEU A 52 10.44 2.61 -1.96
C LEU A 52 10.89 1.15 -1.90
N SER A 53 11.39 0.74 -0.74
CA SER A 53 11.90 -0.61 -0.54
C SER A 53 10.80 -1.67 -0.68
N LEU A 54 9.60 -1.41 -0.14
CA LEU A 54 8.45 -2.31 -0.30
C LEU A 54 7.94 -2.34 -1.74
N SER A 55 7.90 -1.19 -2.41
CA SER A 55 7.47 -1.06 -3.80
C SER A 55 8.37 -1.88 -4.71
N ALA A 56 9.70 -1.76 -4.56
CA ALA A 56 10.65 -2.54 -5.34
C ALA A 56 10.43 -4.06 -5.19
N LEU A 57 10.15 -4.55 -3.97
CA LEU A 57 9.85 -5.98 -3.79
C LEU A 57 8.54 -6.40 -4.48
N LYS A 58 7.51 -5.56 -4.47
CA LYS A 58 6.23 -5.85 -5.15
C LYS A 58 6.40 -5.85 -6.68
N THR A 59 7.15 -4.90 -7.21
CA THR A 59 7.41 -4.73 -8.66
C THR A 59 8.30 -5.85 -9.21
N LEU A 60 9.34 -6.26 -8.49
CA LEU A 60 10.27 -7.29 -8.93
C LEU A 60 9.86 -8.70 -8.52
N GLY A 61 9.05 -8.84 -7.48
CA GLY A 61 8.57 -10.12 -6.95
C GLY A 61 8.06 -11.09 -8.03
N PRO A 62 7.19 -10.67 -8.96
CA PRO A 62 6.67 -11.54 -10.02
C PRO A 62 7.74 -12.12 -10.97
N ARG A 63 8.93 -11.52 -11.03
CA ARG A 63 10.05 -12.03 -11.85
C ARG A 63 10.88 -13.10 -11.13
N HIS A 64 10.84 -13.13 -9.80
CA HIS A 64 11.76 -13.92 -8.97
C HIS A 64 11.06 -14.94 -8.07
N LEU A 65 9.74 -14.89 -7.97
CA LEU A 65 8.91 -15.72 -7.11
C LEU A 65 7.84 -16.43 -7.94
N SER A 66 7.48 -17.65 -7.51
CA SER A 66 6.25 -18.28 -7.97
C SER A 66 5.04 -17.47 -7.50
N TYR A 67 3.89 -17.64 -8.15
CA TYR A 67 2.65 -17.03 -7.70
C TYR A 67 2.34 -17.36 -6.23
N ASP A 68 2.49 -18.62 -5.83
CA ASP A 68 2.21 -19.07 -4.46
C ASP A 68 3.14 -18.41 -3.42
N ASP A 69 4.43 -18.29 -3.74
CA ASP A 69 5.38 -17.64 -2.84
C ASP A 69 5.14 -16.13 -2.77
N PHE A 70 4.83 -15.49 -3.91
CA PHE A 70 4.43 -14.08 -3.96
C PHE A 70 3.15 -13.84 -3.14
N HIS A 71 2.14 -14.71 -3.29
CA HIS A 71 0.89 -14.63 -2.55
C HIS A 71 1.10 -14.89 -1.05
N GLN A 72 1.98 -15.80 -0.65
CA GLN A 72 2.33 -15.96 0.77
C GLN A 72 3.04 -14.72 1.34
N LEU A 73 3.94 -14.11 0.56
CA LEU A 73 4.69 -12.95 1.01
C LEU A 73 3.80 -11.71 1.12
N PHE A 74 3.03 -11.41 0.07
CA PHE A 74 2.21 -10.22 -0.03
C PHE A 74 0.75 -10.51 0.28
N GLY A 75 0.05 -11.39 -0.44
CA GLY A 75 -1.39 -11.65 -0.21
C GLY A 75 -1.74 -12.02 1.23
N VAL A 76 -1.03 -12.99 1.83
CA VAL A 76 -1.20 -13.34 3.26
C VAL A 76 -0.48 -12.33 4.16
N GLY A 77 0.65 -11.78 3.71
CA GLY A 77 1.43 -10.79 4.45
C GLY A 77 2.18 -11.36 5.66
N ARG A 78 2.19 -12.69 5.84
CA ARG A 78 2.85 -13.36 6.97
C ARG A 78 3.36 -14.73 6.58
N THR A 79 4.67 -14.91 6.61
CA THR A 79 5.30 -16.20 6.28
C THR A 79 6.66 -16.35 6.97
N PRO A 80 6.99 -17.55 7.50
CA PRO A 80 8.33 -17.82 8.03
C PRO A 80 9.40 -17.84 6.93
N ARG A 81 9.01 -17.98 5.65
CA ARG A 81 9.92 -18.03 4.50
C ARG A 81 10.28 -16.66 3.92
N ALA A 82 9.85 -15.57 4.56
CA ALA A 82 9.98 -14.22 4.01
C ALA A 82 11.44 -13.84 3.68
N GLU A 83 12.40 -14.24 4.50
CA GLU A 83 13.82 -13.97 4.26
C GLU A 83 14.32 -14.60 2.95
N MET A 84 13.92 -15.84 2.68
CA MET A 84 14.26 -16.54 1.45
C MET A 84 13.63 -15.87 0.22
N PHE A 85 12.36 -15.47 0.32
CA PHE A 85 11.65 -14.81 -0.78
C PHE A 85 12.26 -13.44 -1.09
N ILE A 86 12.49 -12.62 -0.06
CA ILE A 86 13.14 -11.33 -0.19
C ILE A 86 14.53 -11.51 -0.79
N ALA A 87 15.35 -12.43 -0.27
CA ALA A 87 16.66 -12.72 -0.82
C ALA A 87 16.63 -13.14 -2.30
N SER A 88 15.55 -13.78 -2.77
CA SER A 88 15.38 -14.08 -4.19
C SER A 88 15.24 -12.81 -5.02
N VAL A 89 14.40 -11.87 -4.58
CA VAL A 89 14.19 -10.59 -5.25
C VAL A 89 15.43 -9.70 -5.19
N LEU A 90 16.19 -9.73 -4.08
CA LEU A 90 17.40 -8.92 -3.92
C LEU A 90 18.55 -9.31 -4.87
N ARG A 91 18.46 -10.46 -5.55
CA ARG A 91 19.43 -10.86 -6.57
C ARG A 91 19.23 -10.15 -7.91
N ASP A 92 18.16 -9.36 -8.06
CA ASP A 92 17.93 -8.60 -9.28
C ASP A 92 19.07 -7.58 -9.52
N PRO A 93 19.76 -7.63 -10.67
CA PRO A 93 20.91 -6.77 -10.94
C PRO A 93 20.53 -5.29 -11.08
N HIS A 94 19.26 -4.97 -11.30
CA HIS A 94 18.78 -3.60 -11.45
C HIS A 94 18.29 -2.99 -10.13
N LEU A 95 18.39 -3.72 -9.01
CA LEU A 95 17.94 -3.21 -7.72
C LEU A 95 18.96 -2.22 -7.13
N PRO A 96 18.57 -0.98 -6.79
CA PRO A 96 19.48 -0.01 -6.18
C PRO A 96 20.06 -0.48 -4.83
N GLU A 97 21.34 -0.17 -4.59
CA GLU A 97 22.05 -0.51 -3.35
C GLU A 97 21.31 -0.08 -2.05
N PRO A 98 20.71 1.13 -1.96
CA PRO A 98 19.99 1.53 -0.75
C PRO A 98 18.83 0.58 -0.40
N ILE A 99 18.16 0.01 -1.41
CA ILE A 99 17.05 -0.94 -1.22
C ILE A 99 17.57 -2.31 -0.81
N GLN A 100 18.67 -2.77 -1.41
CA GLN A 100 19.35 -4.00 -0.99
C GLN A 100 19.76 -3.92 0.49
N LYS A 101 20.39 -2.81 0.87
CA LYS A 101 20.81 -2.54 2.26
C LYS A 101 19.62 -2.43 3.21
N TYR A 102 18.51 -1.82 2.77
CA TYR A 102 17.29 -1.76 3.55
C TYR A 102 16.80 -3.17 3.90
N TRP A 103 16.74 -4.08 2.93
CA TRP A 103 16.21 -5.42 3.14
C TRP A 103 17.20 -6.44 3.71
N SER A 104 18.50 -6.16 3.67
CA SER A 104 19.54 -7.01 4.23
C SER A 104 19.24 -7.37 5.70
N GLY A 105 18.93 -8.64 5.96
CA GLY A 105 18.57 -9.16 7.28
C GLY A 105 17.20 -8.70 7.82
N ARG A 106 16.39 -7.98 7.05
CA ARG A 106 15.08 -7.44 7.50
C ARG A 106 13.91 -8.32 7.09
N ARG A 107 13.65 -9.36 7.89
CA ARG A 107 12.44 -10.21 7.78
C ARG A 107 11.32 -9.87 8.78
N ARG A 108 11.63 -9.01 9.76
CA ARG A 108 10.74 -8.69 10.89
C ARG A 108 9.32 -8.24 10.51
N PRO A 109 9.11 -7.42 9.45
CA PRO A 109 7.76 -6.99 9.06
C PRO A 109 6.83 -8.19 8.76
N PHE A 110 7.31 -9.17 8.00
CA PHE A 110 6.54 -10.34 7.59
C PHE A 110 6.37 -11.38 8.71
N GLY A 111 7.25 -11.40 9.72
CA GLY A 111 7.05 -12.27 10.89
C GLY A 111 5.88 -11.83 11.79
N ARG A 112 5.68 -10.51 11.91
CA ARG A 112 4.60 -9.90 12.71
C ARG A 112 3.29 -9.71 11.94
N GLY A 113 3.29 -10.01 10.65
CA GLY A 113 2.19 -9.71 9.73
C GLY A 113 2.33 -8.29 9.18
N LEU A 114 2.64 -8.20 7.89
CA LEU A 114 2.86 -6.95 7.17
C LEU A 114 1.72 -5.96 7.41
N TYR A 115 0.48 -6.41 7.21
CA TYR A 115 -0.72 -5.59 7.32
C TYR A 115 -1.21 -5.37 8.76
N ARG A 116 -0.64 -6.07 9.74
CA ARG A 116 -1.02 -5.95 11.16
C ARG A 116 -0.03 -5.12 11.96
N SER A 117 0.95 -4.51 11.29
CA SER A 117 2.04 -3.78 11.91
C SER A 117 2.24 -2.41 11.25
N GLY A 118 3.06 -1.57 11.87
CA GLY A 118 3.34 -0.22 11.38
C GLY A 118 2.44 0.86 11.99
N LEU A 119 2.86 2.11 11.81
CA LEU A 119 2.18 3.29 12.34
C LEU A 119 0.83 3.50 11.65
N SER A 120 0.78 3.37 10.32
CA SER A 120 -0.44 3.55 9.52
C SER A 120 -1.56 2.62 9.97
N ASN A 121 -1.28 1.31 10.17
CA ASN A 121 -2.28 0.39 10.70
C ASN A 121 -2.78 0.80 12.09
N ARG A 122 -1.89 1.22 13.01
CA ARG A 122 -2.30 1.67 14.35
C ARG A 122 -3.19 2.92 14.29
N MET A 123 -2.90 3.85 13.40
CA MET A 123 -3.70 5.06 13.24
C MET A 123 -5.05 4.75 12.59
N THR A 124 -5.09 3.90 11.57
CA THR A 124 -6.33 3.44 10.95
C THR A 124 -7.22 2.71 11.97
N GLN A 125 -6.66 1.81 12.79
CA GLN A 125 -7.41 1.15 13.86
C GLN A 125 -7.92 2.12 14.91
N GLY A 126 -7.10 3.10 15.32
CA GLY A 126 -7.52 4.14 16.25
C GLY A 126 -8.67 4.99 15.69
N LEU A 127 -8.58 5.37 14.41
CA LEU A 127 -9.62 6.14 13.73
C LEU A 127 -10.90 5.32 13.57
N ALA A 128 -10.79 4.07 13.14
CA ALA A 128 -11.92 3.16 13.03
C ALA A 128 -12.63 2.98 14.38
N SER A 129 -11.87 2.82 15.48
CA SER A 129 -12.42 2.74 16.84
C SER A 129 -13.16 4.03 17.25
N VAL A 130 -12.55 5.19 17.04
CA VAL A 130 -13.19 6.50 17.30
C VAL A 130 -14.47 6.64 16.47
N CYS A 131 -14.41 6.25 15.20
CA CYS A 131 -15.52 6.33 14.27
C CYS A 131 -16.50 5.17 14.37
N ARG A 132 -16.29 4.21 15.28
CA ARG A 132 -17.06 2.95 15.39
C ARG A 132 -17.30 2.29 14.03
N ILE A 133 -16.25 2.21 13.23
CA ILE A 133 -16.22 1.51 11.95
C ILE A 133 -15.64 0.12 12.22
N ASP A 134 -16.44 -0.90 11.99
CA ASP A 134 -16.04 -2.31 12.02
C ASP A 134 -16.42 -2.99 10.69
N ALA A 135 -16.16 -4.30 10.60
CA ALA A 135 -16.42 -5.07 9.40
C ALA A 135 -17.92 -5.07 9.04
N ASP A 136 -18.81 -5.18 10.03
CA ASP A 136 -20.25 -5.21 9.82
C ASP A 136 -20.73 -3.87 9.24
N TRP A 137 -20.28 -2.75 9.82
CA TRP A 137 -20.56 -1.42 9.29
C TRP A 137 -20.07 -1.26 7.85
N ILE A 138 -18.87 -1.78 7.52
CA ILE A 138 -18.34 -1.71 6.15
C ILE A 138 -19.22 -2.51 5.19
N CYS A 139 -19.64 -3.72 5.57
CA CYS A 139 -20.51 -4.56 4.76
C CYS A 139 -21.88 -3.89 4.53
N GLU A 140 -22.52 -3.38 5.58
CA GLU A 140 -23.78 -2.63 5.48
C GLU A 140 -23.65 -1.45 4.51
N VAL A 141 -22.59 -0.66 4.68
CA VAL A 141 -22.34 0.54 3.86
C VAL A 141 -22.00 0.19 2.41
N ALA A 142 -21.41 -0.98 2.18
CA ALA A 142 -21.08 -1.48 0.84
C ALA A 142 -22.31 -1.88 0.02
N GLU A 143 -23.45 -2.17 0.66
CA GLU A 143 -24.72 -2.50 -0.01
C GLU A 143 -25.51 -1.25 -0.41
N LEU A 144 -25.22 -0.10 0.20
CA LEU A 144 -25.88 1.17 -0.10
C LEU A 144 -25.51 1.73 -1.47
N SER A 145 -26.44 2.49 -2.06
CA SER A 145 -26.15 3.31 -3.24
C SER A 145 -25.04 4.33 -2.95
N ALA A 146 -24.42 4.89 -3.98
CA ALA A 146 -23.32 5.85 -3.82
C ALA A 146 -23.72 7.07 -2.97
N ASP A 147 -24.93 7.60 -3.16
CA ASP A 147 -25.43 8.76 -2.43
C ASP A 147 -25.74 8.44 -0.97
N GLU A 148 -26.39 7.30 -0.71
CA GLU A 148 -26.69 6.81 0.64
C GLU A 148 -25.41 6.49 1.41
N ARG A 149 -24.43 5.86 0.76
CA ARG A 149 -23.09 5.61 1.30
C ARG A 149 -22.41 6.91 1.70
N ALA A 150 -22.40 7.90 0.80
CA ALA A 150 -21.81 9.20 1.09
C ALA A 150 -22.53 9.91 2.25
N ALA A 151 -23.86 9.78 2.36
CA ALA A 151 -24.63 10.35 3.46
C ALA A 151 -24.33 9.63 4.79
N ARG A 152 -24.28 8.30 4.80
CA ARG A 152 -23.97 7.47 5.97
C ARG A 152 -22.56 7.74 6.49
N VAL A 153 -21.56 7.79 5.61
CA VAL A 153 -20.18 8.18 5.96
C VAL A 153 -20.16 9.58 6.57
N ARG A 154 -20.82 10.57 5.94
CA ARG A 154 -20.87 11.94 6.48
C ARG A 154 -21.51 11.97 7.86
N HIS A 155 -22.61 11.27 8.05
CA HIS A 155 -23.31 11.22 9.34
C HIS A 155 -22.46 10.55 10.44
N ASP A 156 -21.92 9.36 10.18
CA ASP A 156 -21.28 8.54 11.21
C ASP A 156 -19.82 8.94 11.48
N VAL A 157 -19.11 9.39 10.43
CA VAL A 157 -17.67 9.68 10.49
C VAL A 157 -17.41 11.16 10.76
N LEU A 158 -18.02 12.10 10.00
CA LEU A 158 -17.70 13.52 10.17
C LEU A 158 -18.15 14.06 11.53
N LYS A 159 -19.26 13.57 12.08
CA LYS A 159 -19.72 13.95 13.42
C LYS A 159 -18.63 13.69 14.47
N ARG A 160 -17.90 12.59 14.33
CA ARG A 160 -16.87 12.16 15.29
C ARG A 160 -15.51 12.79 15.00
N LEU A 161 -15.18 13.02 13.73
CA LEU A 161 -14.00 13.81 13.35
C LEU A 161 -14.03 15.26 13.85
N ARG A 162 -15.22 15.81 14.11
CA ARG A 162 -15.41 17.16 14.67
C ARG A 162 -15.20 17.25 16.18
N LEU A 163 -15.04 16.12 16.90
CA LEU A 163 -14.74 16.14 18.33
C LEU A 163 -13.41 16.88 18.59
N PRO A 164 -13.32 17.79 19.57
CA PRO A 164 -12.16 18.69 19.71
C PRO A 164 -10.80 18.00 19.72
N GLY A 165 -10.66 16.90 20.47
CA GLY A 165 -9.41 16.13 20.53
C GLY A 165 -9.08 15.40 19.22
N VAL A 166 -10.09 14.83 18.55
CA VAL A 166 -9.93 14.15 17.26
C VAL A 166 -9.57 15.15 16.17
N ARG A 167 -10.25 16.30 16.16
CA ARG A 167 -9.98 17.39 15.22
C ARG A 167 -8.55 17.91 15.37
N HIS A 168 -8.07 18.11 16.59
CA HIS A 168 -6.72 18.60 16.84
C HIS A 168 -5.64 17.64 16.30
N VAL A 169 -5.80 16.34 16.55
CA VAL A 169 -4.92 15.30 15.98
C VAL A 169 -5.06 15.25 14.46
N ALA A 170 -6.28 15.37 13.94
CA ALA A 170 -6.53 15.31 12.51
C ALA A 170 -5.99 16.53 11.74
N SER A 171 -5.89 17.68 12.40
CA SER A 171 -5.26 18.88 11.84
C SER A 171 -3.75 18.97 12.11
N SER A 172 -3.17 17.98 12.79
CA SER A 172 -1.77 17.98 13.17
C SER A 172 -0.87 17.44 12.05
N PRO A 173 0.35 17.98 11.86
CA PRO A 173 1.33 17.40 10.95
C PRO A 173 1.75 15.96 11.32
N LEU A 174 1.39 15.48 12.52
CA LEU A 174 1.59 14.08 12.91
C LEU A 174 0.96 13.08 11.93
N GLN A 175 -0.11 13.46 11.23
CA GLN A 175 -0.69 12.60 10.19
C GLN A 175 0.30 12.30 9.06
N LEU A 176 1.18 13.25 8.73
CA LEU A 176 2.19 13.10 7.67
C LEU A 176 3.28 12.07 8.02
N LEU A 177 3.47 11.74 9.30
CA LEU A 177 4.43 10.72 9.73
C LEU A 177 3.98 9.29 9.42
N SER A 178 2.71 9.11 9.07
CA SER A 178 2.10 7.80 8.78
C SER A 178 1.83 7.55 7.29
N LEU A 179 1.96 8.60 6.47
CA LEU A 179 1.72 8.58 5.04
C LEU A 179 2.95 8.12 4.26
#